data_AF-A0A4Q3WFU4-F1
#
_entry.id   AF-A0A4Q3WFU4-F1
#
_cell.length_a   1.000
_cell.length_b   1.000
_cell.length_c   1.000
_cell.angle_alpha   90.00
_cell.angle_beta   90.00
_cell.angle_gamma   90.00
#
_symmetry.space_group_name_H-M   'P 1'
#
loop_
_entity.id
_entity.type
_entity.pdbx_description
1 polymer ?
#
loop_
_entity_poly.entity_id
_entity_poly.type
_entity_poly.pdbx_seq_one_letter_code
_entity_poly.pdbx_strand_id
1 'polypeptide(L)'
;MQVLASGQAGLFAIQTPTGFLVERVDTGEALCAEARDLRYYFSGCNDLRFLSLRDDAEARGAAEIAWAADRAVRLFIMLLDPAETAEDLIEVGEALEELLADRCVQEAAEAQLFSTPMPEPVDAGSISTVLAEAPLGAALFNRFLELQMVIAQVRAAFDRVDDGLFDNKKQRAHFLEEAIDRGCLRALV
;
A
#
# COMPACT_ATOMS: atom_id res chain seq x y z
N MET A 1 8.35 -20.29 8.35
CA MET A 1 7.27 -19.92 9.28
C MET A 1 6.11 -19.35 8.50
N GLN A 2 4.87 -19.72 8.83
CA GLN A 2 3.67 -19.17 8.20
C GLN A 2 3.23 -17.92 8.97
N VAL A 3 3.03 -16.83 8.24
CA VAL A 3 2.67 -15.52 8.77
C VAL A 3 1.46 -15.00 8.02
N LEU A 4 0.52 -14.44 8.77
CA LEU A 4 -0.61 -13.69 8.23
C LEU A 4 -0.37 -12.20 8.51
N ALA A 5 -0.37 -11.33 7.51
CA ALA A 5 -0.09 -9.90 7.71
C ALA A 5 -1.08 -9.01 6.96
N SER A 6 -1.31 -7.81 7.47
CA SER A 6 -2.08 -6.75 6.82
C SER A 6 -1.49 -5.39 7.16
N GLY A 7 -1.18 -4.62 6.13
CA GLY A 7 -0.76 -3.23 6.27
C GLY A 7 -1.91 -2.33 6.72
N GLN A 8 -3.13 -2.58 6.25
CA GLN A 8 -4.33 -1.84 6.67
C GLN A 8 -4.61 -2.01 8.17
N ALA A 9 -4.42 -3.23 8.70
CA ALA A 9 -4.57 -3.52 10.11
C ALA A 9 -3.39 -2.98 10.95
N GLY A 10 -2.19 -2.87 10.36
CA GLY A 10 -0.96 -2.69 11.11
C GLY A 10 -0.66 -3.87 12.02
N LEU A 11 -0.99 -5.08 11.56
CA LEU A 11 -0.88 -6.32 12.33
C LEU A 11 -0.20 -7.42 11.52
N PHE A 12 0.50 -8.30 12.23
CA PHE A 12 0.86 -9.62 11.72
C PHE A 12 0.62 -10.70 12.78
N ALA A 13 0.36 -11.92 12.33
CA ALA A 13 0.11 -13.08 13.16
C ALA A 13 1.03 -14.22 12.76
N ILE A 14 1.83 -14.70 13.71
CA ILE A 14 2.72 -15.84 13.57
C ILE A 14 2.03 -17.09 14.09
N GLN A 15 2.02 -18.17 13.31
CA GLN A 15 1.50 -19.45 13.78
C GLN A 15 2.40 -20.04 14.88
N THR A 16 1.80 -20.39 16.01
CA THR A 16 2.46 -21.07 17.14
C THR A 16 1.87 -22.47 17.35
N PRO A 17 2.47 -23.33 18.18
CA PRO A 17 1.91 -24.66 18.46
C PRO A 17 0.50 -24.65 19.07
N THR A 18 0.12 -23.58 19.75
CA THR A 18 -1.15 -23.46 20.49
C THR A 18 -2.14 -22.47 19.88
N GLY A 19 -1.77 -21.79 18.79
CA GLY A 19 -2.61 -20.77 18.15
C GLY A 19 -1.76 -19.81 17.33
N PHE A 20 -1.91 -18.51 17.62
CA PHE A 20 -1.19 -17.44 16.94
C PHE A 20 -0.65 -16.44 17.95
N LEU A 21 0.51 -15.87 17.65
CA LEU A 21 1.00 -14.65 18.27
C LEU A 21 0.69 -13.50 17.32
N VAL A 22 -0.24 -12.62 17.69
CA VAL A 22 -0.67 -11.46 16.91
C VAL A 22 0.04 -10.23 17.47
N GLU A 23 0.76 -9.52 16.63
CA GLU A 23 1.56 -8.36 17.03
C GLU A 23 1.16 -7.11 16.24
N ARG A 24 1.12 -5.99 16.96
CA ARG A 24 0.94 -4.65 16.43
C ARG A 24 2.26 -4.09 15.94
N VAL A 25 2.26 -3.63 14.70
CA VAL A 25 3.44 -3.03 14.07
C VAL A 25 3.82 -1.72 14.75
N ASP A 26 2.85 -0.86 15.04
CA ASP A 26 3.03 0.49 15.58
C ASP A 26 3.50 0.49 17.04
N THR A 27 2.96 -0.40 17.87
CA THR A 27 3.27 -0.45 19.32
C THR A 27 4.24 -1.56 19.70
N GLY A 28 4.41 -2.57 18.85
CA GLY A 28 5.10 -3.82 19.20
C GLY A 28 4.35 -4.69 20.22
N GLU A 29 3.11 -4.34 20.56
CA GLU A 29 2.30 -5.13 21.49
C GLU A 29 1.90 -6.46 20.86
N ALA A 30 2.18 -7.56 21.56
CA ALA A 30 1.88 -8.90 21.09
C ALA A 30 0.88 -9.62 22.02
N LEU A 31 -0.08 -10.33 21.43
CA LEU A 31 -1.14 -11.05 22.11
C LEU A 31 -1.29 -12.46 21.54
N CYS A 32 -1.48 -13.45 22.40
CA CYS A 32 -1.85 -14.79 21.98
C CYS A 32 -3.32 -14.81 21.55
N ALA A 33 -3.60 -15.38 20.38
CA ALA A 33 -4.94 -15.54 19.84
C ALA A 33 -5.20 -17.00 19.42
N GLU A 34 -6.44 -17.44 19.58
CA GLU A 34 -6.89 -18.70 19.00
C GLU A 34 -7.20 -18.52 17.50
N ALA A 35 -7.13 -19.60 16.73
CA ALA A 35 -7.43 -19.58 15.30
C ALA A 35 -8.83 -19.02 14.98
N ARG A 36 -9.81 -19.26 15.86
CA ARG A 36 -11.20 -18.76 15.70
C ARG A 36 -11.32 -17.24 15.83
N ASP A 37 -10.37 -16.61 16.52
CA ASP A 37 -10.40 -15.19 16.85
C ASP A 37 -9.64 -14.34 15.84
N LEU A 38 -8.77 -14.94 15.03
CA LEU A 38 -7.98 -14.25 13.98
C LEU A 38 -8.83 -13.35 13.08
N ARG A 39 -10.03 -13.79 12.71
CA ARG A 39 -10.92 -13.01 11.84
C ARG A 39 -11.28 -11.64 12.40
N TYR A 40 -11.27 -11.47 13.72
CA TYR A 40 -11.60 -10.20 14.36
C TYR A 40 -10.43 -9.22 14.32
N TYR A 41 -9.20 -9.72 14.39
CA TYR A 41 -8.00 -8.90 14.28
C TYR A 41 -7.85 -8.28 12.90
N PHE A 42 -8.24 -9.00 11.84
CA PHE A 42 -8.15 -8.55 10.45
C PHE A 42 -9.50 -8.13 9.86
N SER A 43 -10.48 -7.82 10.70
CA SER A 43 -11.84 -7.51 10.25
C SER A 43 -11.86 -6.21 9.45
N GLY A 44 -12.36 -6.28 8.21
CA GLY A 44 -12.48 -5.11 7.32
C GLY A 44 -11.24 -4.82 6.49
N CYS A 45 -10.17 -5.61 6.65
CA CYS A 45 -8.96 -5.52 5.84
C CYS A 45 -9.14 -6.32 4.54
N ASN A 46 -8.72 -5.73 3.43
CA ASN A 46 -8.76 -6.37 2.11
C ASN A 46 -7.37 -6.77 1.59
N ASP A 47 -6.31 -6.47 2.36
CA ASP A 47 -4.90 -6.65 1.99
C ASP A 47 -4.25 -7.81 2.78
N LEU A 48 -5.03 -8.80 3.18
CA LEU A 48 -4.57 -9.91 4.00
C LEU A 48 -3.63 -10.83 3.21
N ARG A 49 -2.38 -10.96 3.65
CA ARG A 49 -1.35 -11.77 2.97
C ARG A 49 -0.89 -12.95 3.81
N PHE A 50 -0.74 -14.11 3.15
CA PHE A 50 -0.12 -15.30 3.71
C PHE A 50 1.33 -15.38 3.24
N LEU A 51 2.27 -15.22 4.16
CA LEU A 51 3.70 -15.16 3.88
C LEU A 51 4.41 -16.37 4.49
N SER A 52 5.36 -16.93 3.73
CA SER A 52 6.28 -17.96 4.24
C SER A 52 7.65 -17.33 4.46
N LEU A 53 7.95 -16.99 5.71
CA LEU A 53 9.14 -16.23 6.10
C LEU A 53 10.08 -17.08 6.95
N ARG A 54 11.34 -16.67 7.07
CA ARG A 54 12.41 -17.42 7.75
C ARG A 54 12.28 -17.33 9.26
N ASP A 55 12.04 -16.13 9.79
CA ASP A 55 12.05 -15.84 11.22
C ASP A 55 11.12 -14.65 11.57
N ASP A 56 11.00 -14.39 12.87
CA ASP A 56 10.15 -13.34 13.44
C ASP A 56 10.62 -11.93 13.02
N ALA A 57 11.93 -11.73 12.83
CA ALA A 57 12.47 -10.45 12.41
C ALA A 57 12.08 -10.12 10.96
N GLU A 58 12.12 -11.12 10.07
CA GLU A 58 11.64 -10.98 8.70
C GLU A 58 10.11 -10.79 8.65
N ALA A 59 9.36 -11.46 9.54
CA ALA A 59 7.92 -11.26 9.68
C ALA A 59 7.58 -9.82 10.08
N ARG A 60 8.27 -9.30 11.09
CA ARG A 60 8.10 -7.92 11.56
C ARG A 60 8.49 -6.91 10.49
N GLY A 61 9.65 -7.06 9.86
CA GLY A 61 10.09 -6.14 8.80
C GLY A 61 9.15 -6.12 7.60
N ALA A 62 8.63 -7.28 7.17
CA ALA A 62 7.64 -7.35 6.10
C ALA A 62 6.31 -6.65 6.47
N ALA A 63 5.87 -6.81 7.72
CA ALA A 63 4.67 -6.15 8.22
C ALA A 63 4.84 -4.64 8.39
N GLU A 64 6.02 -4.19 8.85
CA GLU A 64 6.41 -2.77 8.96
C GLU A 64 6.36 -2.09 7.59
N ILE A 65 6.96 -2.69 6.57
CA ILE A 65 6.92 -2.15 5.20
C ILE A 65 5.48 -2.11 4.68
N ALA A 66 4.70 -3.19 4.86
CA ALA A 66 3.32 -3.23 4.37
C ALA A 66 2.43 -2.17 5.04
N TRP A 67 2.59 -1.99 6.36
CA TRP A 67 1.87 -0.97 7.13
C TRP A 67 2.27 0.45 6.72
N ALA A 68 3.57 0.73 6.67
CA ALA A 68 4.10 2.03 6.26
C ALA A 68 3.69 2.37 4.81
N ALA A 69 3.70 1.39 3.90
CA ALA A 69 3.26 1.58 2.52
C ALA A 69 1.76 1.89 2.41
N ASP A 70 0.89 1.18 3.16
CA ASP A 70 -0.55 1.51 3.21
C ASP A 70 -0.77 2.94 3.71
N ARG A 71 -0.04 3.37 4.75
CA ARG A 71 -0.11 4.75 5.25
C ARG A 71 0.40 5.77 4.23
N ALA A 72 1.53 5.51 3.59
CA ALA A 72 2.08 6.39 2.56
C ALA A 72 1.10 6.56 1.39
N VAL A 73 0.47 5.48 0.92
CA VAL A 73 -0.55 5.54 -0.14
C VAL A 73 -1.76 6.36 0.30
N ARG A 74 -2.24 6.19 1.54
CA ARG A 74 -3.38 6.97 2.07
C ARG A 74 -3.07 8.45 2.20
N LEU A 75 -1.91 8.80 2.74
CA LEU A 75 -1.45 10.19 2.85
C LEU A 75 -1.29 10.80 1.45
N PHE A 76 -0.74 10.05 0.49
CA PHE A 76 -0.67 10.50 -0.89
C PHE A 76 -2.06 10.75 -1.50
N ILE A 77 -3.04 9.90 -1.22
CA ILE A 77 -4.43 10.11 -1.69
C ILE A 77 -5.05 11.35 -1.02
N MET A 78 -4.78 11.62 0.26
CA MET A 78 -5.23 12.84 0.93
C MET A 78 -4.68 14.10 0.24
N LEU A 79 -3.42 14.08 -0.21
CA LEU A 79 -2.86 15.19 -1.00
C LEU A 79 -3.65 15.47 -2.29
N LEU A 80 -4.31 14.46 -2.86
CA LEU A 80 -5.11 14.60 -4.08
C LEU A 80 -6.54 15.07 -3.81
N ASP A 81 -7.00 15.07 -2.56
CA ASP A 81 -8.39 15.40 -2.21
C ASP A 81 -8.59 16.92 -2.16
N PRO A 82 -9.42 17.50 -3.06
CA PRO A 82 -9.68 18.94 -3.07
C PRO A 82 -10.46 19.45 -1.86
N ALA A 83 -10.99 18.56 -1.00
CA ALA A 83 -11.68 18.93 0.23
C ALA A 83 -10.74 19.23 1.41
N GLU A 84 -9.48 18.80 1.33
CA GLU A 84 -8.49 19.00 2.40
C GLU A 84 -7.99 20.45 2.44
N THR A 85 -7.65 20.93 3.64
CA THR A 85 -7.13 22.30 3.80
C THR A 85 -5.61 22.33 3.61
N ALA A 86 -5.07 23.47 3.17
CA ALA A 86 -3.62 23.60 2.96
C ALA A 86 -2.79 23.36 4.24
N GLU A 87 -3.35 23.65 5.42
CA GLU A 87 -2.70 23.42 6.72
C GLU A 87 -2.62 21.91 7.02
N ASP A 88 -3.72 21.19 6.87
CA ASP A 88 -3.76 19.73 7.04
C ASP A 88 -2.83 19.03 6.04
N LEU A 89 -2.77 19.53 4.81
CA LEU A 89 -1.92 18.95 3.76
C LEU A 89 -0.42 19.12 4.04
N ILE A 90 0.00 20.16 4.77
CA ILE A 90 1.41 20.32 5.19
C ILE A 90 1.79 19.17 6.15
N GLU A 91 0.98 18.90 7.17
CA GLU A 91 1.21 17.77 8.10
C GLU A 91 1.22 16.43 7.36
N VAL A 92 0.33 16.26 6.37
CA VAL A 92 0.31 15.08 5.49
C VAL A 92 1.61 14.96 4.70
N GLY A 93 2.14 16.06 4.17
CA GLY A 93 3.40 16.09 3.43
C GLY A 93 4.59 15.69 4.29
N GLU A 94 4.67 16.20 5.52
CA GLU A 94 5.72 15.85 6.49
C GLU A 94 5.66 14.36 6.87
N ALA A 95 4.48 13.85 7.22
CA ALA A 95 4.29 12.44 7.55
C ALA A 95 4.61 11.51 6.36
N LEU A 96 4.27 11.93 5.14
CA LEU A 96 4.61 11.19 3.93
C LEU A 96 6.13 11.15 3.70
N GLU A 97 6.83 12.28 3.91
CA GLU A 97 8.29 12.38 3.79
C GLU A 97 9.00 11.38 4.70
N GLU A 98 8.56 11.29 5.96
CA GLU A 98 9.12 10.35 6.94
C GLU A 98 8.98 8.89 6.50
N LEU A 99 7.80 8.51 5.98
CA LEU A 99 7.54 7.14 5.52
C LEU A 99 8.35 6.79 4.26
N LEU A 100 8.48 7.74 3.33
CA LEU A 100 9.20 7.53 2.07
C LEU A 100 10.73 7.47 2.23
N ALA A 101 11.25 7.84 3.41
CA ALA A 101 12.68 7.70 3.71
C ALA A 101 13.17 6.24 3.64
N ASP A 102 12.27 5.27 3.87
CA ASP A 102 12.54 3.86 3.58
C ASP A 102 12.24 3.55 2.11
N ARG A 103 13.28 3.20 1.36
CA ARG A 103 13.19 2.82 -0.05
C ARG A 103 12.21 1.65 -0.30
N CYS A 104 12.12 0.68 0.60
CA CYS A 104 11.18 -0.43 0.47
C CYS A 104 9.73 0.06 0.56
N VAL A 105 9.46 1.04 1.41
CA VAL A 105 8.15 1.70 1.53
C VAL A 105 7.83 2.50 0.28
N GLN A 106 8.78 3.29 -0.21
CA GLN A 106 8.62 4.03 -1.48
C GLN A 106 8.28 3.07 -2.63
N GLU A 107 9.05 1.98 -2.78
CA GLU A 107 8.82 1.01 -3.84
C GLU A 107 7.42 0.36 -3.73
N ALA A 108 7.00 -0.01 -2.52
CA ALA A 108 5.67 -0.58 -2.28
C ALA A 108 4.53 0.44 -2.51
N ALA A 109 4.72 1.71 -2.12
CA ALA A 109 3.74 2.77 -2.37
C ALA A 109 3.60 3.07 -3.87
N GLU A 110 4.71 3.17 -4.60
CA GLU A 110 4.69 3.34 -6.06
C GLU A 110 3.98 2.18 -6.75
N ALA A 111 4.13 0.95 -6.26
CA ALA A 111 3.46 -0.22 -6.82
C ALA A 111 1.93 -0.08 -6.81
N GLN A 112 1.38 0.49 -5.72
CA GLN A 112 -0.04 0.79 -5.59
C GLN A 112 -0.45 2.01 -6.41
N LEU A 113 0.24 3.13 -6.25
CA LEU A 113 -0.11 4.41 -6.87
C LEU A 113 -0.06 4.32 -8.40
N PHE A 114 0.95 3.65 -8.97
CA PHE A 114 1.16 3.62 -10.42
C PHE A 114 0.29 2.56 -11.11
N SER A 115 -0.64 1.94 -10.38
CA SER A 115 -1.59 0.96 -10.93
C SER A 115 -2.78 1.58 -11.66
N THR A 116 -3.07 2.85 -11.36
CA THR A 116 -4.28 3.54 -11.80
C THR A 116 -3.95 5.02 -12.06
N PRO A 117 -4.49 5.64 -13.13
CA PRO A 117 -4.31 7.06 -13.37
C PRO A 117 -4.81 7.90 -12.20
N MET A 118 -4.20 9.07 -12.05
CA MET A 118 -4.63 10.09 -11.10
C MET A 118 -6.11 10.45 -11.35
N PRO A 119 -6.92 10.57 -10.28
CA PRO A 119 -8.28 11.09 -10.42
C PRO A 119 -8.25 12.55 -10.94
N GLU A 120 -9.24 12.93 -11.74
CA GLU A 120 -9.43 14.33 -12.15
C GLU A 120 -10.70 14.89 -11.48
N PRO A 121 -10.71 16.19 -11.08
CA PRO A 121 -9.63 17.16 -11.17
C PRO A 121 -8.66 17.13 -9.96
N VAL A 122 -7.38 17.43 -10.18
CA VAL A 122 -6.35 17.60 -9.14
C VAL A 122 -5.62 18.94 -9.33
N ASP A 123 -5.47 19.72 -8.26
CA ASP A 123 -4.69 20.96 -8.27
C ASP A 123 -3.21 20.68 -8.01
N ALA A 124 -2.49 20.33 -9.07
CA ALA A 124 -1.07 20.03 -8.98
C ALA A 124 -0.22 21.20 -8.45
N GLY A 125 -0.65 22.45 -8.67
CA GLY A 125 0.09 23.64 -8.21
C GLY A 125 0.03 23.80 -6.69
N SER A 126 -1.15 23.63 -6.11
CA SER A 126 -1.34 23.61 -4.66
C SER A 126 -0.55 22.49 -4.00
N ILE A 127 -0.59 21.28 -4.56
CA ILE A 127 0.14 20.12 -4.02
C ILE A 127 1.65 20.35 -4.07
N SER A 128 2.19 20.87 -5.18
CA SER A 128 3.63 21.21 -5.26
C SER A 128 4.04 22.26 -4.23
N THR A 129 3.14 23.17 -3.85
CA THR A 129 3.41 24.17 -2.81
C THR A 129 3.45 23.55 -1.42
N VAL A 130 2.50 22.66 -1.13
CA VAL A 130 2.47 21.89 0.12
C VAL A 130 3.74 21.04 0.29
N LEU A 131 4.18 20.37 -0.78
CA LEU A 131 5.34 19.48 -0.76
C LEU A 131 6.69 20.19 -0.90
N ALA A 132 6.74 21.53 -0.79
CA ALA A 132 7.97 22.29 -0.99
C ALA A 132 9.11 21.87 -0.04
N GLU A 133 8.78 21.49 1.19
CA GLU A 133 9.73 21.04 2.22
C GLU A 133 9.78 19.51 2.37
N ALA A 134 9.06 18.77 1.52
CA ALA A 134 8.98 17.30 1.52
C ALA A 134 9.56 16.75 0.19
N PRO A 135 10.89 16.69 0.02
CA PRO A 135 11.51 16.39 -1.27
C PRO A 135 11.22 14.98 -1.80
N LEU A 136 11.09 13.95 -0.96
CA LEU A 136 10.70 12.61 -1.38
C LEU A 136 9.23 12.58 -1.79
N GLY A 137 8.35 13.24 -1.03
CA GLY A 137 6.95 13.42 -1.39
C GLY A 137 6.79 14.14 -2.74
N ALA A 138 7.51 15.25 -2.93
CA ALA A 138 7.53 16.01 -4.17
C ALA A 138 8.08 15.18 -5.35
N ALA A 139 9.15 14.41 -5.13
CA ALA A 139 9.71 13.53 -6.16
C ALA A 139 8.73 12.44 -6.59
N LEU A 140 8.04 11.81 -5.62
CA LEU A 140 7.00 10.83 -5.90
C LEU A 140 5.83 11.44 -6.68
N PHE A 141 5.35 12.61 -6.25
CA PHE A 141 4.24 13.30 -6.91
C PHE A 141 4.60 13.72 -8.34
N ASN A 142 5.77 14.32 -8.56
CA ASN A 142 6.22 14.72 -9.89
C ASN A 142 6.39 13.51 -10.81
N ARG A 143 6.97 12.41 -10.31
CA ARG A 143 7.09 11.17 -11.07
C ARG A 143 5.72 10.59 -11.43
N PHE A 144 4.77 10.61 -10.49
CA PHE A 144 3.40 10.19 -10.77
C PHE A 144 2.76 11.06 -11.86
N LEU A 145 2.90 12.38 -11.80
CA LEU A 145 2.42 13.31 -12.82
C LEU A 145 3.04 13.06 -14.21
N GLU A 146 4.35 12.89 -14.28
CA GLU A 146 5.07 12.65 -15.54
C GLU A 146 4.64 11.35 -16.23
N LEU A 147 4.28 10.33 -15.45
CA LEU A 147 3.98 9.00 -15.94
C LEU A 147 2.49 8.76 -16.22
N GLN A 148 1.61 9.76 -16.03
CA GLN A 148 0.15 9.58 -16.16
C GLN A 148 -0.29 8.94 -17.49
N MET A 149 0.32 9.36 -18.60
CA MET A 149 0.03 8.77 -19.91
C MET A 149 0.40 7.28 -19.97
N VAL A 150 1.55 6.90 -19.42
CA VAL A 150 2.02 5.51 -19.43
C VAL A 150 1.19 4.66 -18.49
N ILE A 151 0.90 5.15 -17.29
CA ILE A 151 -0.01 4.52 -16.31
C ILE A 151 -1.37 4.26 -16.95
N ALA A 152 -1.95 5.24 -17.64
CA ALA A 152 -3.23 5.08 -18.33
C ALA A 152 -3.18 4.04 -19.44
N GLN A 153 -2.08 3.97 -20.21
CA GLN A 153 -1.91 2.96 -21.26
C GLN A 153 -1.77 1.55 -20.69
N VAL A 154 -0.94 1.36 -19.67
CA VAL A 154 -0.74 0.07 -19.00
C VAL A 154 -2.06 -0.40 -18.39
N ARG A 155 -2.77 0.48 -17.68
CA ARG A 155 -4.06 0.16 -17.09
C ARG A 155 -5.10 -0.21 -18.16
N ALA A 156 -5.22 0.59 -19.21
CA ALA A 156 -6.14 0.32 -20.31
C ALA A 156 -5.79 -0.97 -21.07
N ALA A 157 -4.51 -1.32 -21.17
CA ALA A 157 -4.07 -2.58 -21.77
C ALA A 157 -4.53 -3.78 -20.94
N PHE A 158 -4.36 -3.73 -19.61
CA PHE A 158 -4.87 -4.76 -18.70
C PHE A 158 -6.40 -4.87 -18.74
N ASP A 159 -7.10 -3.74 -18.85
CA ASP A 159 -8.56 -3.68 -18.93
C ASP A 159 -9.15 -4.21 -20.24
N ARG A 160 -8.33 -4.39 -21.28
CA ARG A 160 -8.73 -5.04 -22.54
C ARG A 160 -8.41 -6.54 -22.61
N VAL A 161 -7.68 -7.08 -21.62
CA VAL A 161 -7.41 -8.53 -21.56
C VAL A 161 -8.74 -9.26 -21.42
N ASP A 162 -8.96 -10.24 -22.31
CA ASP A 162 -10.19 -11.04 -22.34
C ASP A 162 -10.44 -11.71 -20.98
N ASP A 163 -11.66 -11.54 -20.46
CA ASP A 163 -12.12 -12.19 -19.23
C ASP A 163 -12.00 -13.73 -19.34
N GLY A 164 -12.07 -14.31 -20.55
CA GLY A 164 -11.91 -15.75 -20.80
C GLY A 164 -10.51 -16.31 -20.53
N LEU A 165 -9.49 -15.45 -20.38
CA LEU A 165 -8.16 -15.85 -19.91
C LEU A 165 -8.11 -16.08 -18.39
N PHE A 166 -9.15 -15.64 -17.68
CA PHE A 166 -9.35 -15.86 -16.26
C PHE A 166 -10.52 -16.81 -16.07
N ASP A 167 -10.50 -17.63 -15.01
CA ASP A 167 -11.63 -18.54 -14.74
C ASP A 167 -12.95 -17.78 -14.57
N ASN A 168 -12.89 -16.55 -14.03
CA ASN A 168 -14.01 -15.64 -13.86
C ASN A 168 -13.51 -14.23 -13.44
N LYS A 169 -14.45 -13.28 -13.36
CA LYS A 169 -14.20 -11.89 -12.93
C LYS A 169 -13.56 -11.76 -11.54
N LYS A 170 -13.87 -12.66 -10.61
CA LYS A 170 -13.26 -12.65 -9.26
C LYS A 170 -11.79 -13.03 -9.33
N GLN A 171 -11.44 -14.03 -10.14
CA GLN A 171 -10.04 -14.39 -10.36
C GLN A 171 -9.27 -13.30 -11.11
N ARG A 172 -9.91 -12.61 -12.06
CA ARG A 172 -9.30 -11.42 -12.70
C ARG A 172 -9.00 -10.31 -11.69
N ALA A 173 -9.95 -9.99 -10.79
CA ALA A 173 -9.76 -8.99 -9.75
C ALA A 173 -8.62 -9.39 -8.78
N HIS A 174 -8.62 -10.65 -8.32
CA HIS A 174 -7.56 -11.15 -7.46
C HIS A 174 -6.18 -11.14 -8.14
N PHE A 175 -6.11 -11.51 -9.43
CA PHE A 175 -4.88 -11.42 -10.21
C PHE A 175 -4.37 -9.98 -10.30
N LEU A 176 -5.28 -9.02 -10.54
CA LEU A 176 -4.92 -7.61 -10.59
C LEU A 176 -4.36 -7.12 -9.25
N GLU A 177 -5.03 -7.45 -8.14
CA GLU A 177 -4.55 -7.11 -6.78
C GLU A 177 -3.13 -7.65 -6.55
N GLU A 178 -2.88 -8.93 -6.84
CA GLU A 178 -1.54 -9.53 -6.73
C GLU A 178 -0.51 -8.88 -7.66
N ALA A 179 -0.91 -8.53 -8.89
CA ALA A 179 -0.03 -7.87 -9.86
C ALA A 179 0.34 -6.44 -9.42
N ILE A 180 -0.59 -5.72 -8.79
CA ILE A 180 -0.36 -4.41 -8.20
C ILE A 180 0.58 -4.55 -7.00
N ASP A 181 0.26 -5.46 -6.08
CA ASP A 181 1.03 -5.72 -4.86
C ASP A 181 2.49 -6.08 -5.12
N ARG A 182 2.74 -6.81 -6.21
CA ARG A 182 4.09 -7.20 -6.66
C ARG A 182 4.77 -6.16 -7.54
N GLY A 183 4.12 -5.03 -7.81
CA GLY A 183 4.64 -3.97 -8.68
C GLY A 183 4.77 -4.37 -10.15
N CYS A 184 4.02 -5.38 -10.61
CA CYS A 184 4.06 -5.82 -12.01
C CYS A 184 3.58 -4.73 -12.97
N LEU A 185 2.54 -3.98 -12.59
CA LEU A 185 2.09 -2.83 -13.38
C LEU A 185 3.14 -1.71 -13.35
N ARG A 186 3.66 -1.37 -12.16
CA ARG A 186 4.73 -0.38 -11.96
C ARG A 186 5.97 -0.68 -12.80
N ALA A 187 6.34 -1.94 -12.98
CA ALA A 187 7.51 -2.34 -13.78
C ALA A 187 7.35 -2.06 -15.29
N LEU A 188 6.14 -1.77 -15.76
CA LEU A 188 5.83 -1.41 -17.14
C LEU A 188 5.67 0.10 -17.35
N VAL A 189 5.76 0.89 -16.27
CA VAL A 189 5.66 2.35 -16.24
C VAL A 189 7.06 2.94 -16.10
#